data_AF-A0A7Y2CQX2-F1
#
_entry.id   AF-A0A7Y2CQX2-F1
#
_cell.length_a   1.000
_cell.length_b   1.000
_cell.length_c   1.000
_cell.angle_alpha   90.00
_cell.angle_beta   90.00
_cell.angle_gamma   90.00
#
_symmetry.space_group_name_H-M   'P 1'
#
loop_
_entity.id
_entity.type
_entity.pdbx_description
1 polymer ?
#
loop_
_entity_poly.entity_id
_entity_poly.type
_entity_poly.pdbx_seq_one_letter_code
_entity_poly.pdbx_strand_id
1 'polypeptide(L)'
;MSQILPRTGTFSAWLASDANLFPVWDAEVQHLLSIPKIMPPFEIASTPNPNSLKFTAQGFEFVSEGMISASAVEQAAGNALAERLCSEPLISNVFMLPQFMTVTKHPSASWDELLPLVETAILEDGSRR
;
A
#
# COMPACT_ATOMS: atom_id res chain seq x y z
N MET A 1 -47.44 -21.76 -6.85
CA MET A 1 -47.20 -20.79 -7.94
C MET A 1 -46.99 -19.43 -7.30
N SER A 2 -45.73 -19.04 -7.07
CA SER A 2 -45.36 -17.69 -6.64
C SER A 2 -44.92 -16.90 -7.84
N GLN A 3 -45.42 -15.69 -7.98
CA GLN A 3 -44.66 -14.44 -8.14
C GLN A 3 -45.66 -13.31 -8.41
N ILE A 4 -45.39 -12.14 -7.82
CA ILE A 4 -45.29 -10.82 -8.46
C ILE A 4 -45.03 -9.80 -7.34
N LEU A 5 -43.84 -9.18 -7.37
CA LEU A 5 -43.56 -7.87 -6.75
C LEU A 5 -43.97 -6.78 -7.75
N PRO A 6 -44.41 -5.58 -7.32
CA PRO A 6 -43.53 -4.39 -7.36
C PRO A 6 -43.93 -3.34 -6.29
N ARG A 7 -43.33 -2.16 -6.08
CA ARG A 7 -42.07 -1.44 -6.40
C ARG A 7 -42.09 -0.19 -5.50
N THR A 8 -40.90 0.33 -5.18
CA THR A 8 -40.59 1.76 -4.87
C THR A 8 -41.50 2.56 -3.94
N GLY A 9 -40.97 2.93 -2.76
CA GLY A 9 -41.52 3.96 -1.89
C GLY A 9 -40.43 4.93 -1.43
N THR A 10 -40.58 6.18 -1.88
CA THR A 10 -39.88 7.43 -1.55
C THR A 10 -39.51 7.62 -0.07
N PHE A 11 -38.28 8.08 0.20
CA PHE A 11 -37.89 8.66 1.49
C PHE A 11 -38.49 10.06 1.63
N SER A 12 -39.47 10.22 2.52
CA SER A 12 -39.92 11.53 3.00
C SER A 12 -39.25 11.83 4.34
N ALA A 13 -38.64 13.02 4.42
CA ALA A 13 -38.08 13.57 5.65
C ALA A 13 -39.19 13.74 6.71
N TRP A 14 -38.94 13.25 7.92
CA TRP A 14 -39.72 13.58 9.10
C TRP A 14 -38.91 14.52 10.00
N LEU A 15 -39.52 15.65 10.28
CA LEU A 15 -39.06 16.69 11.19
C LEU A 15 -39.87 16.52 12.46
N ALA A 16 -39.33 15.80 13.44
CA ALA A 16 -39.91 15.72 14.77
C ALA A 16 -38.82 15.46 15.82
N SER A 17 -38.80 16.37 16.78
CA SER A 17 -38.11 16.36 18.06
C SER A 17 -38.07 14.99 18.73
N ASP A 18 -36.88 14.38 18.78
CA ASP A 18 -36.50 13.44 19.84
C ASP A 18 -35.02 13.64 20.15
N ALA A 19 -34.75 14.46 21.16
CA ALA A 19 -33.42 14.63 21.73
C ALA A 19 -33.11 13.41 22.62
N ASN A 20 -32.88 12.23 22.01
CA ASN A 20 -32.12 11.09 22.55
C ASN A 20 -32.23 9.84 21.66
N LEU A 21 -31.99 9.98 20.34
CA LEU A 21 -31.82 8.85 19.44
C LEU A 21 -30.49 8.97 18.68
N PHE A 22 -29.40 9.02 19.42
CA PHE A 22 -28.10 8.63 18.89
C PHE A 22 -27.68 7.37 19.64
N PRO A 23 -27.33 6.27 18.95
CA PRO A 23 -26.80 5.10 19.63
C PRO A 23 -25.54 5.54 20.38
N VAL A 24 -25.50 5.19 21.67
CA VAL A 24 -24.33 5.32 22.53
C VAL A 24 -23.14 4.79 21.73
N TRP A 25 -22.12 5.62 21.52
CA TRP A 25 -20.87 5.19 20.91
C TRP A 25 -20.22 4.18 21.86
N ASP A 26 -20.55 2.92 21.68
CA ASP A 26 -20.03 1.82 22.46
C ASP A 26 -18.55 1.60 22.14
N ALA A 27 -17.82 1.04 23.09
CA ALA A 27 -16.36 0.82 23.06
C ALA A 27 -15.88 0.03 21.82
N GLU A 28 -16.78 -0.54 21.03
CA GLU A 28 -16.51 -1.21 19.76
C GLU A 28 -15.96 -0.29 18.66
N VAL A 29 -16.28 1.02 18.66
CA VAL A 29 -15.71 1.94 17.67
C VAL A 29 -14.22 2.20 17.92
N GLN A 30 -13.78 2.16 19.19
CA GLN A 30 -12.34 2.23 19.48
C GLN A 30 -11.58 0.98 19.00
N HIS A 31 -12.23 -0.19 18.98
CA HIS A 31 -11.61 -1.41 18.47
C HIS A 31 -11.46 -1.38 16.94
N LEU A 32 -12.41 -0.78 16.21
CA LEU A 32 -12.31 -0.56 14.75
C LEU A 32 -11.21 0.42 14.36
N LEU A 33 -10.87 1.38 15.23
CA LEU A 33 -9.71 2.26 15.08
C LEU A 33 -8.38 1.59 15.50
N SER A 34 -8.45 0.39 16.10
CA SER A 34 -7.31 -0.43 16.52
C SER A 34 -7.04 -1.60 15.57
N ILE A 35 -7.75 -1.69 14.43
CA ILE A 35 -7.38 -2.58 13.33
C ILE A 35 -5.95 -2.17 12.92
N PRO A 36 -4.98 -3.10 12.87
CA PRO A 36 -3.64 -2.76 12.38
C PRO A 36 -3.84 -2.08 11.03
N LYS A 37 -3.26 -0.88 10.84
CA LYS A 37 -3.33 -0.11 9.58
C LYS A 37 -2.99 -1.09 8.46
N ILE A 38 -4.02 -1.67 7.83
CA ILE A 38 -3.82 -2.67 6.79
C ILE A 38 -3.20 -1.85 5.69
N MET A 39 -1.89 -2.03 5.46
CA MET A 39 -1.27 -1.30 4.40
C MET A 39 -2.03 -1.61 3.13
N PRO A 40 -2.37 -0.56 2.37
CA PRO A 40 -3.07 -0.77 1.13
C PRO A 40 -2.26 -1.75 0.28
N PRO A 41 -2.93 -2.71 -0.37
CA PRO A 41 -2.24 -3.68 -1.19
C PRO A 41 -1.41 -2.96 -2.25
N PHE A 42 -0.17 -3.38 -2.43
CA PHE A 42 0.64 -2.98 -3.57
C PHE A 42 0.51 -4.02 -4.67
N GLU A 43 0.65 -3.55 -5.90
CA GLU A 43 0.61 -4.36 -7.12
C GLU A 43 2.02 -4.52 -7.67
N ILE A 44 2.30 -5.73 -8.16
CA ILE A 44 3.59 -6.08 -8.76
C ILE A 44 3.37 -6.29 -10.25
N ALA A 45 4.15 -5.62 -11.07
CA ALA A 45 4.09 -5.71 -12.52
C ALA A 45 5.46 -6.04 -13.10
N SER A 46 5.47 -6.97 -14.06
CA SER A 46 6.65 -7.23 -14.89
C SER A 46 7.00 -6.02 -15.75
N THR A 47 8.28 -5.85 -16.06
CA THR A 47 8.76 -4.86 -17.01
C THR A 47 9.36 -5.56 -18.24
N PRO A 48 9.63 -4.84 -19.35
CA PRO A 48 10.39 -5.42 -20.47
C PRO A 48 11.79 -5.93 -20.07
N ASN A 49 12.35 -5.42 -18.96
CA ASN A 49 13.57 -5.97 -18.38
C ASN A 49 13.22 -7.13 -17.42
N PRO A 50 13.60 -8.38 -17.71
CA PRO A 50 13.30 -9.52 -16.84
C PRO A 50 13.98 -9.42 -15.46
N ASN A 51 15.02 -8.60 -15.34
CA ASN A 51 15.70 -8.33 -14.07
C ASN A 51 15.05 -7.20 -13.27
N SER A 52 13.93 -6.61 -13.73
CA SER A 52 13.25 -5.52 -13.03
C SER A 52 11.76 -5.81 -12.83
N LEU A 53 11.30 -5.59 -11.61
CA LEU A 53 9.88 -5.59 -11.25
C LEU A 53 9.46 -4.19 -10.80
N LYS A 54 8.24 -3.80 -11.15
CA LYS A 54 7.61 -2.55 -10.74
C LYS A 54 6.60 -2.83 -9.63
N PHE A 55 6.63 -2.00 -8.61
CA PHE A 55 5.75 -2.01 -7.45
C PHE A 55 4.95 -0.70 -7.43
N THR A 56 3.64 -0.79 -7.35
CA THR A 56 2.73 0.36 -7.27
C THR A 56 1.88 0.19 -6.03
N ALA A 57 1.76 1.22 -5.18
CA ALA A 57 0.95 1.15 -3.98
C ALA A 57 -0.18 2.18 -4.06
N GLN A 58 -1.40 1.80 -3.70
CA GLN A 58 -2.53 2.74 -3.69
C GLN A 58 -2.57 3.47 -2.34
N GLY A 59 -2.57 4.80 -2.32
CA GLY A 59 -2.67 5.55 -1.04
C GLY A 59 -1.40 5.52 -0.19
N PHE A 60 -0.27 5.12 -0.76
CA PHE A 60 1.07 5.21 -0.18
C PHE A 60 2.02 5.79 -1.22
N GLU A 61 2.91 6.69 -0.81
CA GLU A 61 3.94 7.25 -1.68
C GLU A 61 5.34 6.75 -1.29
N PHE A 62 6.08 6.22 -2.26
CA PHE A 62 7.45 5.70 -2.03
C PHE A 62 8.43 6.82 -1.68
N VAL A 63 8.23 8.00 -2.27
CA VAL A 63 8.95 9.26 -2.01
C VAL A 63 7.94 10.40 -1.99
N SER A 64 8.14 11.40 -1.14
CA SER A 64 7.22 12.55 -1.04
C SER A 64 7.24 13.44 -2.29
N GLU A 65 8.42 13.61 -2.89
CA GLU A 65 8.62 14.45 -4.08
C GLU A 65 9.91 14.06 -4.80
N GLY A 66 9.98 14.39 -6.09
CA GLY A 66 11.15 14.10 -6.92
C GLY A 66 11.29 12.62 -7.28
N MET A 67 12.55 12.15 -7.29
CA MET A 67 12.94 10.83 -7.77
C MET A 67 14.17 10.34 -7.00
N ILE A 68 14.20 9.06 -6.68
CA ILE A 68 15.41 8.37 -6.22
C ILE A 68 15.83 7.36 -7.28
N SER A 69 17.11 7.32 -7.60
CA SER A 69 17.72 6.22 -8.36
C SER A 69 19.03 5.87 -7.66
N ALA A 70 19.03 4.73 -6.98
CA ALA A 70 20.12 4.33 -6.11
C ALA A 70 20.62 2.94 -6.50
N SER A 71 21.92 2.84 -6.71
CA SER A 71 22.68 1.59 -6.89
C SER A 71 23.56 1.25 -5.69
N ALA A 72 23.57 2.14 -4.69
CA ALA A 72 24.29 2.01 -3.44
C ALA A 72 23.55 2.77 -2.34
N VAL A 73 23.80 2.42 -1.08
CA VAL A 73 23.09 2.96 0.09
C VAL A 73 23.24 4.47 0.22
N GLU A 74 24.41 5.02 -0.12
CA GLU A 74 24.69 6.45 -0.02
C GLU A 74 23.83 7.29 -0.97
N GLN A 75 23.42 6.72 -2.10
CA GLN A 75 22.54 7.35 -3.08
C GLN A 75 21.06 7.29 -2.67
N ALA A 76 20.73 6.42 -1.71
CA ALA A 76 19.39 6.25 -1.17
C ALA A 76 19.16 7.09 0.10
N ALA A 77 20.15 7.89 0.51
CA ALA A 77 20.14 8.63 1.77
C ALA A 77 18.83 9.41 1.99
N GLY A 78 18.21 9.18 3.16
CA GLY A 78 16.97 9.84 3.55
C GLY A 78 15.70 9.09 3.16
N ASN A 79 15.82 7.93 2.50
CA ASN A 79 14.70 7.02 2.29
C ASN A 79 15.05 5.62 2.82
N ALA A 80 14.53 5.29 4.00
CA ALA A 80 14.83 4.05 4.70
C ALA A 80 14.50 2.77 3.89
N LEU A 81 13.46 2.80 3.07
CA LEU A 81 13.12 1.69 2.18
C LEU A 81 14.18 1.52 1.09
N ALA A 82 14.58 2.61 0.43
CA ALA A 82 15.61 2.58 -0.60
C ALA A 82 16.97 2.17 -0.02
N GLU A 83 17.34 2.67 1.16
CA GLU A 83 18.58 2.31 1.86
C GLU A 83 18.61 0.82 2.19
N ARG A 84 17.51 0.28 2.75
CA ARG A 84 17.39 -1.15 3.04
C ARG A 84 17.52 -1.99 1.78
N LEU A 85 16.83 -1.64 0.71
CA LEU A 85 16.87 -2.41 -0.53
C LEU A 85 18.24 -2.31 -1.22
N CYS A 86 18.91 -1.16 -1.20
CA CYS A 86 20.26 -1.01 -1.76
C CYS A 86 21.34 -1.70 -0.92
N SER A 87 21.06 -2.06 0.33
CA SER A 87 21.98 -2.83 1.17
C SER A 87 21.98 -4.33 0.84
N GLU A 88 20.98 -4.81 0.11
CA GLU A 88 20.90 -6.19 -0.37
C GLU A 88 21.85 -6.38 -1.58
N PRO A 89 22.92 -7.19 -1.46
CA PRO A 89 23.93 -7.32 -2.52
C PRO A 89 23.40 -7.89 -3.84
N LEU A 90 22.23 -8.56 -3.83
CA LEU A 90 21.60 -9.08 -5.04
C LEU A 90 20.74 -8.05 -5.78
N ILE A 91 20.48 -6.88 -5.18
CA ILE A 91 19.77 -5.75 -5.80
C ILE A 91 20.79 -4.79 -6.41
N SER A 92 20.67 -4.54 -7.73
CA SER A 92 21.60 -3.67 -8.46
C SER A 92 21.14 -2.21 -8.54
N ASN A 93 19.83 -1.98 -8.49
CA ASN A 93 19.27 -0.63 -8.53
C ASN A 93 17.85 -0.57 -7.97
N VAL A 94 17.55 0.52 -7.28
CA VAL A 94 16.21 0.89 -6.82
C VAL A 94 15.88 2.26 -7.40
N PHE A 95 14.78 2.32 -8.14
CA PHE A 95 14.25 3.55 -8.72
C PHE A 95 12.89 3.85 -8.09
N MET A 96 12.68 5.05 -7.56
CA MET A 96 11.42 5.45 -6.93
C MET A 96 10.93 6.78 -7.48
N LEU A 97 9.62 6.81 -7.74
CA LEU A 97 8.79 8.00 -7.89
C LEU A 97 7.66 7.90 -6.86
N PRO A 98 6.90 8.99 -6.59
CA PRO A 98 5.87 8.95 -5.55
C PRO A 98 4.92 7.77 -5.70
N GLN A 99 4.46 7.50 -6.92
CA GLN A 99 3.43 6.49 -7.19
C GLN A 99 3.97 5.08 -7.44
N PHE A 100 5.27 4.90 -7.70
CA PHE A 100 5.82 3.57 -7.96
C PHE A 100 7.32 3.45 -7.67
N MET A 101 7.73 2.23 -7.40
CA MET A 101 9.12 1.83 -7.29
C MET A 101 9.44 0.75 -8.33
N THR A 102 10.64 0.77 -8.89
CA THR A 102 11.20 -0.35 -9.65
C THR A 102 12.40 -0.88 -8.89
N VAL A 103 12.44 -2.18 -8.65
CA VAL A 103 13.62 -2.87 -8.11
C VAL A 103 14.25 -3.67 -9.24
N THR A 104 15.56 -3.51 -9.42
CA THR A 104 16.34 -4.25 -10.40
C THR A 104 17.34 -5.14 -9.68
N LYS A 105 17.29 -6.44 -9.95
CA LYS A 105 18.23 -7.42 -9.40
C LYS A 105 19.43 -7.62 -10.32
N HIS A 106 20.52 -8.15 -9.77
CA HIS A 106 21.60 -8.68 -10.59
C HIS A 106 21.12 -9.89 -11.43
N PRO A 107 21.64 -10.09 -12.65
CA PRO A 107 21.22 -11.20 -13.51
C PRO A 107 21.36 -12.59 -12.88
N SER A 108 22.30 -12.78 -11.97
CA SER A 108 22.54 -14.03 -11.25
C SER A 108 21.55 -14.34 -10.12
N ALA A 109 20.75 -13.35 -9.69
CA ALA A 109 19.81 -13.51 -8.57
C ALA A 109 18.45 -14.05 -9.05
N SER A 110 17.69 -14.69 -8.16
CA SER A 110 16.32 -15.14 -8.43
C SER A 110 15.29 -14.19 -7.82
N TRP A 111 14.17 -13.99 -8.53
CA TRP A 111 13.02 -13.29 -7.97
C TRP A 111 12.30 -14.12 -6.90
N ASP A 112 12.39 -15.45 -6.94
CA ASP A 112 11.76 -16.30 -5.91
C ASP A 112 12.35 -16.04 -4.51
N GLU A 113 13.62 -15.63 -4.45
CA GLU A 113 14.33 -15.29 -3.22
C GLU A 113 14.15 -13.81 -2.84
N LEU A 114 14.21 -12.92 -3.84
CA LEU A 114 14.16 -11.48 -3.61
C LEU A 114 12.76 -10.92 -3.41
N LEU A 115 11.73 -11.51 -4.04
CA LEU A 115 10.38 -10.97 -3.97
C LEU A 115 9.86 -10.93 -2.53
N PRO A 116 9.95 -12.00 -1.72
CA PRO A 116 9.50 -11.94 -0.32
C PRO A 116 10.24 -10.88 0.52
N LEU A 117 11.53 -10.66 0.25
CA LEU A 117 12.34 -9.63 0.92
C LEU A 117 11.84 -8.23 0.57
N VAL A 118 11.62 -7.96 -0.72
CA VAL A 118 11.13 -6.66 -1.21
C VAL A 118 9.73 -6.38 -0.68
N GLU A 119 8.84 -7.36 -0.73
CA GLU A 119 7.48 -7.26 -0.18
C GLU A 119 7.53 -6.93 1.31
N THR A 120 8.32 -7.66 2.09
CA THR A 120 8.50 -7.41 3.53
C THR A 120 9.04 -6.00 3.78
N ALA A 121 10.00 -5.52 2.96
CA ALA A 121 10.55 -4.18 3.11
C ALA A 121 9.48 -3.09 2.86
N ILE A 122 8.66 -3.23 1.83
CA ILE A 122 7.55 -2.31 1.54
C ILE A 122 6.53 -2.33 2.68
N LEU A 123 6.18 -3.52 3.16
CA LEU A 123 5.24 -3.70 4.26
C LEU A 123 5.76 -3.10 5.59
N GLU A 124 7.03 -3.28 5.90
CA GLU A 124 7.57 -2.67 7.11
C GLU A 124 7.67 -1.14 7.01
N ASP A 125 8.03 -0.60 5.83
CA ASP A 125 8.12 0.85 5.63
C ASP A 125 6.73 1.51 5.69
N GLY A 126 5.73 0.93 5.03
CA GLY A 126 4.36 1.42 5.07
C GLY A 126 3.70 1.35 6.46
N SER A 127 4.13 0.43 7.33
CA SER A 127 3.64 0.33 8.71
C SER A 127 4.24 1.39 9.66
N ARG A 128 5.37 2.00 9.28
CA ARG A 128 6.09 3.01 10.09
C ARG A 128 5.63 4.45 9.82
N ARG A 129 4.88 4.66 8.74
CA ARG A 129 4.39 5.97 8.28
C ARG A 129 2.87 6.05 8.44
#